data_AF-A0A1Q6WJ68-F1
#
_entry.id   AF-A0A1Q6WJ68-F1
#
_cell.length_a   1.000
_cell.length_b   1.000
_cell.length_c   1.000
_cell.angle_alpha   90.00
_cell.angle_beta   90.00
_cell.angle_gamma   90.00
#
_symmetry.space_group_name_H-M   'P 1'
#
loop_
_entity.id
_entity.type
_entity.pdbx_description
1 polymer ?
#
loop_
_entity_poly.entity_id
_entity_poly.type
_entity_poly.pdbx_seq_one_letter_code
_entity_poly.pdbx_strand_id
1 'polypeptide(L)'
;MPRDYYEILGVGRNAGDADLKKAYRQLAMQYHPDRNPGDKQAEDRFKEASEAYAVLSDPDKRAHYDRFGTVAGLGGADFGGAGFGTLFEDIFESFFSGGGRGRRGRAGRGEDLQYELKITLEDAARGVETKVQIPRLEVCETCAGTGAEAGSRPVTCDVCHGRGEVRVSQGFLTVARTCPKCRGQGELNRKPCAQCRGEGRVRSEHLLQIKIPAGIEDGMQMRISGEGSSGLQGGSAGDLYVLVRIAEHDLFARKNADLYCELPVTFVQLALGAELDVPVLDGTAKLKIPPGSQPHQLLKIRGKGMPRLRERGQGDACYRLVLEVPPKLNAKQREALEAFEAASKGHGTPLISAFLERMKKLLD
;
A
#
# COMPACT_ATOMS: atom_id res chain seq x y z
N MET A 1 -24.26 -15.55 38.27
CA MET A 1 -25.30 -15.33 37.24
C MET A 1 -24.77 -14.27 36.29
N PRO A 2 -24.83 -14.47 34.96
CA PRO A 2 -24.44 -13.43 34.01
C PRO A 2 -25.31 -12.18 34.26
N ARG A 3 -24.69 -11.00 34.26
CA ARG A 3 -25.38 -9.72 34.44
C ARG A 3 -26.24 -9.41 33.22
N ASP A 4 -27.41 -8.82 33.43
CA ASP A 4 -28.31 -8.46 32.33
C ASP A 4 -27.66 -7.38 31.45
N TYR A 5 -27.64 -7.57 30.13
CA TYR A 5 -27.10 -6.58 29.18
C TYR A 5 -27.75 -5.20 29.29
N TYR A 6 -29.03 -5.12 29.69
CA TYR A 6 -29.68 -3.84 29.97
C TYR A 6 -29.10 -3.16 31.22
N GLU A 7 -28.76 -3.92 32.25
CA GLU A 7 -28.11 -3.41 33.47
C GLU A 7 -26.66 -3.02 33.20
N ILE A 8 -25.94 -3.78 32.37
CA ILE A 8 -24.55 -3.48 31.96
C ILE A 8 -24.50 -2.13 31.23
N LEU A 9 -25.46 -1.86 30.34
CA LEU A 9 -25.57 -0.56 29.68
C LEU A 9 -26.25 0.51 30.54
N GLY A 10 -26.81 0.16 31.71
CA GLY A 10 -27.52 1.08 32.58
C GLY A 10 -28.81 1.65 31.98
N VAL A 11 -29.47 0.88 31.12
CA VAL A 11 -30.70 1.30 30.41
C VAL A 11 -31.89 0.40 30.76
N GLY A 12 -33.11 0.93 30.63
CA GLY A 12 -34.32 0.13 30.79
C GLY A 12 -34.55 -0.82 29.60
N ARG A 13 -35.27 -1.93 29.82
CA ARG A 13 -35.61 -2.91 28.76
C ARG A 13 -36.38 -2.32 27.58
N ASN A 14 -37.11 -1.22 27.80
CA ASN A 14 -37.84 -0.48 26.77
C ASN A 14 -36.99 0.60 26.05
N ALA A 15 -35.68 0.64 26.26
CA ALA A 15 -34.80 1.65 25.66
C ALA A 15 -34.82 1.55 24.12
N GLY A 16 -34.94 2.70 23.46
CA GLY A 16 -34.82 2.78 22.00
C GLY A 16 -33.36 2.70 21.55
N ASP A 17 -33.14 2.49 20.25
CA ASP A 17 -31.78 2.36 19.66
C ASP A 17 -30.91 3.60 19.93
N ALA A 18 -31.53 4.78 19.98
CA ALA A 18 -30.85 6.03 20.30
C ALA A 18 -30.33 6.05 21.74
N ASP A 19 -31.09 5.51 22.69
CA ASP A 19 -30.71 5.45 24.10
C ASP A 19 -29.61 4.42 24.34
N LEU A 20 -29.71 3.24 23.69
CA LEU A 20 -28.67 2.20 23.71
C LEU A 20 -27.33 2.73 23.19
N LYS A 21 -27.36 3.43 22.06
CA LYS A 21 -26.15 4.02 21.46
C LYS A 21 -25.55 5.12 22.32
N LYS A 22 -26.38 5.91 22.98
CA LYS A 22 -25.95 6.97 23.90
C LYS A 22 -25.28 6.38 25.14
N ALA A 23 -25.90 5.39 25.75
CA ALA A 23 -25.38 4.70 26.93
C ALA A 23 -24.05 3.98 26.63
N TYR A 24 -23.97 3.25 25.52
CA TYR A 24 -22.74 2.59 25.09
C TYR A 24 -21.60 3.60 24.88
N ARG A 25 -21.86 4.72 24.20
CA ARG A 25 -20.82 5.76 23.99
C ARG A 25 -20.30 6.36 25.29
N GLN A 26 -21.17 6.55 26.28
CA GLN A 26 -20.77 7.07 27.59
C GLN A 26 -19.87 6.08 28.32
N LEU A 27 -20.23 4.80 28.34
CA LEU A 27 -19.42 3.74 28.95
C LEU A 27 -18.12 3.49 28.19
N ALA A 28 -18.16 3.50 26.85
CA ALA A 28 -16.99 3.32 26.01
C ALA A 28 -15.97 4.46 26.17
N MET A 29 -16.43 5.70 26.35
CA MET A 29 -15.54 6.83 26.66
C MET A 29 -15.02 6.79 28.10
N GLN A 30 -15.82 6.28 29.04
CA GLN A 30 -15.43 6.18 30.46
C GLN A 30 -14.38 5.09 30.68
N TYR A 31 -14.51 3.96 29.99
CA TYR A 31 -13.64 2.78 30.14
C TYR A 31 -12.66 2.59 28.99
N HIS A 32 -12.45 3.62 28.16
CA HIS A 32 -11.54 3.53 27.02
C HIS A 32 -10.10 3.20 27.48
N PRO A 33 -9.37 2.31 26.79
CA PRO A 33 -8.00 1.95 27.13
C PRO A 33 -7.05 3.15 27.20
N ASP A 34 -7.19 4.10 26.27
CA ASP A 34 -6.37 5.32 26.26
C ASP A 34 -6.58 6.24 27.47
N ARG A 35 -7.77 6.20 28.10
CA ARG A 35 -8.08 6.99 29.30
C ARG A 35 -7.79 6.23 30.59
N ASN A 36 -7.69 4.90 30.53
CA ASN A 36 -7.43 4.04 31.68
C ASN A 36 -6.30 3.02 31.34
N PRO A 37 -5.08 3.50 31.01
CA PRO A 37 -3.99 2.62 30.59
C PRO A 37 -3.57 1.70 31.73
N GLY A 38 -3.63 0.38 31.49
CA GLY A 38 -3.18 -0.65 32.43
C GLY A 38 -4.20 -1.06 33.51
N ASP A 39 -5.42 -0.49 33.50
CA ASP A 39 -6.49 -0.90 34.42
C ASP A 39 -7.32 -2.05 33.83
N LYS A 40 -7.08 -3.25 34.36
CA LYS A 40 -7.79 -4.47 33.94
C LYS A 40 -9.30 -4.41 34.22
N GLN A 41 -9.74 -3.71 35.27
CA GLN A 41 -11.17 -3.60 35.56
C GLN A 41 -11.90 -2.70 34.57
N ALA A 42 -11.23 -1.65 34.08
CA ALA A 42 -11.78 -0.80 33.02
C ALA A 42 -11.88 -1.57 31.70
N GLU A 43 -10.86 -2.37 31.37
CA GLU A 43 -10.85 -3.22 30.18
C GLU A 43 -11.99 -4.26 30.21
N ASP A 44 -12.20 -4.92 31.34
CA ASP A 44 -13.28 -5.92 31.50
C ASP A 44 -14.67 -5.26 31.35
N ARG A 45 -14.88 -4.08 31.96
CA ARG A 45 -16.15 -3.34 31.81
C ARG A 45 -16.36 -2.82 30.39
N PHE A 46 -15.30 -2.44 29.69
CA PHE A 46 -15.37 -2.04 28.30
C PHE A 46 -15.79 -3.20 27.39
N LYS A 47 -15.26 -4.40 27.65
CA LYS A 47 -15.65 -5.63 26.94
C LYS A 47 -17.10 -5.99 27.21
N GLU A 48 -17.53 -5.99 28.47
CA GLU A 48 -18.93 -6.27 28.84
C GLU A 48 -19.92 -5.28 28.18
N ALA A 49 -19.59 -3.98 28.18
CA ALA A 49 -20.44 -2.96 27.54
C ALA A 49 -20.50 -3.11 26.01
N SER A 50 -19.39 -3.52 25.38
CA SER A 50 -19.33 -3.77 23.94
C SER A 50 -20.16 -4.98 23.52
N GLU A 51 -20.09 -6.05 24.30
CA GLU A 51 -20.91 -7.26 24.10
C GLU A 51 -22.41 -6.94 24.26
N ALA A 52 -22.78 -6.25 25.34
CA ALA A 52 -24.15 -5.85 25.60
C ALA A 52 -24.73 -5.00 24.46
N TYR A 53 -23.96 -4.03 23.96
CA TYR A 53 -24.39 -3.20 22.84
C TYR A 53 -24.47 -3.99 21.53
N ALA A 54 -23.54 -4.91 21.25
CA ALA A 54 -23.58 -5.73 20.04
C ALA A 54 -24.80 -6.66 19.95
N VAL A 55 -25.32 -7.10 21.10
CA VAL A 55 -26.56 -7.89 21.19
C VAL A 55 -27.80 -7.00 21.13
N LEU A 56 -27.84 -5.91 21.90
CA LEU A 56 -29.04 -5.07 22.02
C LEU A 56 -29.25 -4.10 20.85
N SER A 57 -28.19 -3.77 20.09
CA SER A 57 -28.29 -2.87 18.93
C SER A 57 -28.83 -3.53 17.66
N ASP A 58 -28.83 -4.87 17.60
CA ASP A 58 -29.38 -5.64 16.50
C ASP A 58 -30.81 -6.12 16.84
N PRO A 59 -31.84 -5.78 16.04
CA PRO A 59 -33.22 -6.12 16.34
C PRO A 59 -33.49 -7.62 16.47
N ASP A 60 -32.82 -8.46 15.67
CA ASP A 60 -33.01 -9.91 15.67
C ASP A 60 -32.36 -10.52 16.92
N LYS A 61 -31.14 -10.06 17.28
CA LYS A 61 -30.42 -10.52 18.48
C LYS A 61 -31.08 -10.05 19.76
N ARG A 62 -31.53 -8.79 19.81
CA ARG A 62 -32.29 -8.23 20.95
C ARG A 62 -33.57 -9.02 21.18
N ALA A 63 -34.34 -9.29 20.13
CA ALA A 63 -35.57 -10.08 20.24
C ALA A 63 -35.31 -11.52 20.69
N HIS A 64 -34.14 -12.10 20.38
CA HIS A 64 -33.76 -13.41 20.89
C HIS A 64 -33.36 -13.35 22.37
N TYR A 65 -32.53 -12.38 22.74
CA TYR A 65 -32.12 -12.14 24.12
C TYR A 65 -33.32 -11.86 25.04
N ASP A 66 -34.26 -11.03 24.60
CA ASP A 66 -35.48 -10.71 25.35
C ASP A 66 -36.39 -11.94 25.57
N ARG A 67 -36.36 -12.91 24.65
CA ARG A 67 -37.18 -14.14 24.72
C ARG A 67 -36.56 -15.24 25.57
N PHE A 68 -35.23 -15.36 25.57
CA PHE A 68 -34.54 -16.52 26.16
C PHE A 68 -33.55 -16.15 27.27
N GLY A 69 -33.36 -14.87 27.57
CA GLY A 69 -32.50 -14.36 28.65
C GLY A 69 -31.01 -14.64 28.46
N THR A 70 -30.62 -15.32 27.39
CA THR A 70 -29.24 -15.67 27.04
C THR A 70 -29.10 -15.73 25.51
N VAL A 71 -27.91 -15.45 25.00
CA VAL A 71 -27.54 -15.64 23.57
C VAL A 71 -26.78 -16.96 23.40
N ALA A 72 -27.07 -17.95 24.26
CA ALA A 72 -26.54 -19.30 24.10
C ALA A 72 -27.46 -20.06 23.14
N GLY A 73 -27.05 -20.20 21.87
CA GLY A 73 -27.79 -21.05 20.92
C GLY A 73 -27.71 -20.70 19.44
N LEU A 74 -27.12 -19.58 19.04
CA LEU A 74 -26.83 -19.29 17.62
C LEU A 74 -25.36 -19.60 17.29
N GLY A 75 -25.07 -20.87 17.00
CA GLY A 75 -23.79 -21.35 16.47
C GLY A 75 -22.78 -21.71 17.56
N GLY A 76 -22.49 -23.01 17.70
CA GLY A 76 -21.79 -23.55 18.85
C GLY A 76 -20.29 -23.25 18.91
N ALA A 77 -19.81 -23.00 20.12
CA ALA A 77 -18.68 -23.70 20.74
C ALA A 77 -18.72 -23.41 22.24
N ASP A 78 -18.56 -24.47 23.00
CA ASP A 78 -18.35 -24.48 24.45
C ASP A 78 -17.16 -23.56 24.81
N PHE A 79 -17.42 -22.43 25.47
CA PHE A 79 -16.37 -21.49 25.91
C PHE A 79 -15.71 -21.97 27.22
N GLY A 80 -15.22 -23.21 27.19
CA GLY A 80 -14.40 -23.81 28.22
C GLY A 80 -12.91 -23.64 27.91
N GLY A 81 -12.31 -22.57 28.43
CA GLY A 81 -10.90 -22.50 28.79
C GLY A 81 -9.85 -22.77 27.71
N ALA A 82 -9.51 -21.74 26.91
CA ALA A 82 -8.13 -21.42 26.49
C ALA A 82 -8.13 -20.18 25.58
N GLY A 83 -7.31 -19.17 25.92
CA GLY A 83 -6.76 -18.20 24.97
C GLY A 83 -7.74 -17.35 24.15
N PHE A 84 -8.39 -16.37 24.78
CA PHE A 84 -9.32 -15.43 24.13
C PHE A 84 -8.65 -14.38 23.21
N GLY A 85 -7.31 -14.34 23.13
CA GLY A 85 -6.58 -13.29 22.40
C GLY A 85 -6.45 -13.51 20.89
N THR A 86 -6.44 -14.76 20.42
CA THR A 86 -6.18 -15.08 19.00
C THR A 86 -7.45 -15.46 18.23
N LEU A 87 -8.47 -15.98 18.92
CA LEU A 87 -9.76 -16.33 18.30
C LEU A 87 -10.63 -15.11 18.03
N PHE A 88 -10.40 -13.98 18.71
CA PHE A 88 -11.18 -12.76 18.48
C PHE A 88 -10.77 -12.05 17.19
N GLU A 89 -9.50 -12.10 16.77
CA GLU A 89 -9.08 -11.54 15.47
C GLU A 89 -9.58 -12.39 14.29
N ASP A 90 -9.44 -13.72 14.35
CA ASP A 90 -9.84 -14.61 13.24
C ASP A 90 -11.36 -14.70 13.03
N ILE A 91 -12.15 -14.63 14.11
CA ILE A 91 -13.62 -14.65 14.04
C ILE A 91 -14.14 -13.27 13.65
N PHE A 92 -13.50 -12.18 14.08
CA PHE A 92 -13.92 -10.83 13.69
C PHE A 92 -13.53 -10.53 12.23
N GLU A 93 -12.37 -10.99 11.71
CA GLU A 93 -12.06 -10.92 10.28
C GLU A 93 -13.01 -11.77 9.44
N SER A 94 -13.30 -13.02 9.85
CA SER A 94 -14.20 -13.91 9.10
C SER A 94 -15.66 -13.42 9.10
N PHE A 95 -16.09 -12.70 10.15
CA PHE A 95 -17.47 -12.22 10.28
C PHE A 95 -17.65 -10.80 9.71
N PHE A 96 -16.64 -9.92 9.78
CA PHE A 96 -16.67 -8.58 9.18
C PHE A 96 -16.26 -8.55 7.70
N SER A 97 -15.61 -9.59 7.16
CA SER A 97 -15.28 -9.66 5.71
C SER A 97 -16.29 -10.40 4.83
N GLY A 98 -17.44 -10.90 5.34
CA GLY A 98 -18.27 -11.79 4.51
C GLY A 98 -19.69 -12.11 4.94
N GLY A 99 -20.39 -11.24 5.67
CA GLY A 99 -21.76 -11.47 6.15
C GLY A 99 -22.89 -10.85 5.31
N GLY A 100 -22.72 -10.68 4.00
CA GLY A 100 -23.75 -10.11 3.13
C GLY A 100 -24.82 -11.13 2.71
N ARG A 101 -25.98 -11.10 3.35
CA ARG A 101 -27.23 -11.69 2.82
C ARG A 101 -27.44 -11.19 1.38
N GLY A 102 -27.38 -12.12 0.41
CA GLY A 102 -27.85 -11.90 -0.96
C GLY A 102 -26.79 -11.96 -2.05
N ARG A 103 -26.01 -13.03 -2.17
CA ARG A 103 -25.31 -13.32 -3.43
C ARG A 103 -26.19 -14.20 -4.31
N ARG A 104 -27.14 -13.57 -5.01
CA ARG A 104 -27.49 -14.00 -6.38
C ARG A 104 -26.17 -14.30 -7.09
N GLY A 105 -26.11 -15.31 -7.96
CA GLY A 105 -25.03 -15.46 -8.95
C GLY A 105 -25.02 -14.25 -9.87
N ARG A 106 -24.54 -13.12 -9.34
CA ARG A 106 -24.58 -11.79 -9.92
C ARG A 106 -23.17 -11.53 -10.40
N ALA A 107 -23.09 -11.15 -11.66
CA ALA A 107 -21.89 -10.71 -12.35
C ALA A 107 -20.91 -10.02 -11.39
N GLY A 108 -19.86 -10.74 -10.99
CA GLY A 108 -18.90 -10.27 -10.01
C GLY A 108 -17.89 -9.37 -10.71
N ARG A 109 -17.53 -8.23 -10.10
CA ARG A 109 -16.42 -7.40 -10.59
C ARG A 109 -15.17 -8.27 -10.72
N GLY A 110 -14.40 -8.04 -11.80
CA GLY A 110 -13.15 -8.74 -12.03
C GLY A 110 -12.06 -8.31 -11.08
N GLU A 111 -10.98 -9.08 -11.09
CA GLU A 111 -9.84 -8.88 -10.19
C GLU A 111 -9.03 -7.65 -10.61
N ASP A 112 -8.60 -6.88 -9.61
CA ASP A 112 -7.63 -5.82 -9.82
C ASP A 112 -6.25 -6.43 -10.10
N LEU A 113 -5.51 -5.85 -11.04
CA LEU A 113 -4.17 -6.30 -11.41
C LEU A 113 -3.13 -5.32 -10.90
N GLN A 114 -1.95 -5.81 -10.55
CA GLN A 114 -0.80 -4.98 -10.21
C GLN A 114 0.35 -5.28 -11.17
N TYR A 115 0.95 -4.24 -11.74
CA TYR A 115 2.09 -4.34 -12.65
C TYR A 115 3.21 -3.44 -12.17
N GLU A 116 4.42 -3.98 -12.03
CA GLU A 116 5.60 -3.21 -11.69
C GLU A 116 6.30 -2.73 -12.97
N LEU A 117 6.39 -1.42 -13.15
CA LEU A 117 7.04 -0.79 -14.28
C LEU A 117 8.36 -0.15 -13.84
N LYS A 118 9.47 -0.74 -14.28
CA LYS A 118 10.81 -0.21 -14.05
C LYS A 118 11.18 0.82 -15.11
N ILE A 119 11.61 2.00 -14.68
CA ILE A 119 12.04 3.11 -15.54
C ILE A 119 13.37 3.67 -15.08
N THR A 120 14.09 4.34 -15.98
CA THR A 120 15.33 5.02 -15.61
C THR A 120 15.06 6.42 -15.03
N LEU A 121 16.08 7.05 -14.46
CA LEU A 121 15.98 8.40 -13.91
C LEU A 121 15.69 9.44 -15.01
N GLU A 122 16.25 9.26 -16.21
CA GLU A 122 16.03 10.11 -17.38
C GLU A 122 14.60 10.00 -17.92
N ASP A 123 14.04 8.78 -17.91
CA ASP A 123 12.65 8.54 -18.28
C ASP A 123 11.69 9.18 -17.28
N ALA A 124 12.01 9.07 -15.97
CA ALA A 124 11.27 9.76 -14.93
C ALA A 124 11.35 11.30 -15.07
N ALA A 125 12.46 11.82 -15.61
CA ALA A 125 12.66 13.26 -15.78
C ALA A 125 11.89 13.81 -16.99
N ARG A 126 11.90 13.11 -18.13
CA ARG A 126 11.21 13.56 -19.34
C ARG A 126 9.72 13.17 -19.37
N GLY A 127 9.35 12.14 -18.62
CA GLY A 127 8.10 11.43 -18.82
C GLY A 127 8.21 10.53 -20.04
N VAL A 128 7.62 9.33 -19.96
CA VAL A 128 7.72 8.33 -21.02
C VAL A 128 6.34 7.74 -21.31
N GLU A 129 6.09 7.48 -22.59
CA GLU A 129 4.95 6.69 -23.03
C GLU A 129 5.48 5.32 -23.44
N THR A 130 5.07 4.28 -22.70
CA THR A 130 5.52 2.91 -22.94
C THR A 130 4.34 1.98 -23.16
N LYS A 131 4.55 0.94 -23.97
CA LYS A 131 3.56 -0.09 -24.25
C LYS A 131 3.93 -1.34 -23.47
N VAL A 132 3.02 -1.82 -22.63
CA VAL A 132 3.19 -3.04 -21.83
C VAL A 132 2.17 -4.08 -22.24
N GLN A 133 2.58 -5.35 -22.23
CA GLN A 133 1.69 -6.48 -22.43
C GLN A 133 1.30 -7.02 -21.06
N ILE A 134 0.01 -6.99 -20.75
CA ILE A 134 -0.51 -7.42 -19.46
C ILE A 134 -1.38 -8.65 -19.69
N PRO A 135 -1.01 -9.82 -19.12
CA PRO A 135 -1.86 -10.99 -19.17
C PRO A 135 -3.07 -10.77 -18.26
N ARG A 136 -4.27 -10.81 -18.83
CA ARG A 136 -5.52 -10.65 -18.09
C ARG A 136 -6.60 -11.59 -18.60
N LEU A 137 -7.67 -11.69 -17.83
CA LEU A 137 -8.88 -12.36 -18.29
C LEU A 137 -9.74 -11.34 -19.06
N GLU A 138 -10.11 -11.65 -20.28
CA GLU A 138 -11.03 -10.84 -21.08
C GLU A 138 -12.36 -11.54 -21.28
N VAL A 139 -13.39 -10.76 -21.60
CA VAL A 139 -14.72 -11.30 -21.91
C VAL A 139 -14.58 -12.25 -23.10
N CYS A 140 -15.11 -13.46 -22.97
CA CYS A 140 -15.12 -14.41 -24.08
C CYS A 140 -16.02 -13.88 -25.20
N GLU A 141 -15.42 -13.54 -26.33
CA GLU A 141 -16.13 -12.97 -27.49
C GLU A 141 -17.22 -13.91 -28.02
N THR A 142 -16.99 -15.24 -28.04
CA THR A 142 -17.96 -16.21 -28.56
C THR A 142 -19.26 -16.26 -27.75
N CYS A 143 -19.21 -16.03 -26.44
CA CYS A 143 -20.41 -16.07 -25.58
C CYS A 143 -20.78 -14.70 -25.00
N ALA A 144 -20.06 -13.64 -25.37
CA ALA A 144 -20.22 -12.28 -24.82
C ALA A 144 -20.32 -12.25 -23.29
N GLY A 145 -19.53 -13.08 -22.59
CA GLY A 145 -19.52 -13.14 -21.12
C GLY A 145 -20.57 -14.04 -20.49
N THR A 146 -21.52 -14.59 -21.25
CA THR A 146 -22.60 -15.43 -20.69
C THR A 146 -22.13 -16.81 -20.22
N GLY A 147 -21.01 -17.30 -20.73
CA GLY A 147 -20.50 -18.66 -20.47
C GLY A 147 -21.31 -19.76 -21.17
N ALA A 148 -22.39 -19.43 -21.89
CA ALA A 148 -23.22 -20.37 -22.61
C ALA A 148 -22.94 -20.30 -24.12
N GLU A 149 -23.18 -21.39 -24.85
CA GLU A 149 -23.10 -21.40 -26.31
C GLU A 149 -24.11 -20.40 -26.92
N ALA A 150 -23.78 -19.80 -28.07
CA ALA A 150 -24.64 -18.81 -28.72
C ALA A 150 -26.06 -19.36 -28.96
N GLY A 151 -27.07 -18.62 -28.50
CA GLY A 151 -28.48 -19.02 -28.59
C GLY A 151 -28.95 -20.02 -27.52
N SER A 152 -28.06 -20.56 -26.69
CA SER A 152 -28.44 -21.35 -25.52
C SER A 152 -28.69 -20.45 -24.32
N ARG A 153 -29.68 -20.80 -23.48
CA ARG A 153 -30.00 -20.08 -22.24
C ARG A 153 -29.85 -21.02 -21.05
N PRO A 154 -29.44 -20.51 -19.88
CA PRO A 154 -29.49 -21.28 -18.65
C PRO A 154 -30.91 -21.81 -18.41
N VAL A 155 -31.02 -23.06 -18.01
CA VAL A 155 -32.32 -23.68 -17.66
C VAL A 155 -32.45 -23.69 -16.15
N THR A 156 -33.61 -23.30 -15.62
CA THR A 156 -33.87 -23.35 -14.18
C THR A 156 -33.57 -24.74 -13.62
N CYS A 157 -32.82 -24.80 -12.52
CA CYS A 157 -32.48 -26.06 -11.89
C CYS A 157 -33.76 -26.74 -11.38
N ASP A 158 -33.97 -27.97 -11.80
CA ASP A 158 -35.10 -28.82 -11.44
C ASP A 158 -35.08 -29.27 -9.97
N VAL A 159 -33.92 -29.33 -9.33
CA VAL A 159 -33.78 -29.80 -7.93
C VAL A 159 -34.05 -28.69 -6.91
N CYS A 160 -33.63 -27.46 -7.19
CA CYS A 160 -33.86 -26.31 -6.29
C CYS A 160 -34.89 -25.31 -6.82
N HIS A 161 -35.45 -25.52 -8.02
CA HIS A 161 -36.40 -24.64 -8.68
C HIS A 161 -35.96 -23.17 -8.69
N GLY A 162 -34.69 -22.91 -9.04
CA GLY A 162 -34.14 -21.55 -9.07
C GLY A 162 -33.68 -21.01 -7.71
N ARG A 163 -33.90 -21.72 -6.61
CA ARG A 163 -33.55 -21.23 -5.25
C ARG A 163 -32.06 -21.31 -4.93
N GLY A 164 -31.30 -22.14 -5.65
CA GLY A 164 -29.85 -22.35 -5.40
C GLY A 164 -29.54 -23.19 -4.15
N GLU A 165 -30.50 -23.38 -3.26
CA GLU A 165 -30.41 -24.20 -2.05
C GLU A 165 -31.50 -25.28 -2.01
N VAL A 166 -31.19 -26.39 -1.34
CA VAL A 166 -32.14 -27.47 -1.02
C VAL A 166 -32.27 -27.56 0.49
N ARG A 167 -33.51 -27.67 0.97
CA ARG A 167 -33.78 -27.87 2.40
C ARG A 167 -33.77 -29.36 2.68
N VAL A 168 -32.88 -29.80 3.55
CA VAL A 168 -32.80 -31.19 4.00
C VAL A 168 -33.26 -31.23 5.45
N SER A 169 -34.34 -31.96 5.72
CA SER A 169 -34.78 -32.24 7.09
C SER A 169 -34.02 -33.45 7.63
N GLN A 170 -33.31 -33.28 8.74
CA GLN A 170 -32.78 -34.38 9.55
C GLN A 170 -33.45 -34.32 10.92
N GLY A 171 -34.39 -35.23 11.16
CA GLY A 171 -35.20 -35.24 12.38
C GLY A 171 -36.03 -33.96 12.52
N PHE A 172 -35.90 -33.27 13.66
CA PHE A 172 -36.63 -32.04 13.97
C PHE A 172 -35.95 -30.76 13.41
N LEU A 173 -34.79 -30.86 12.77
CA LEU A 173 -34.03 -29.72 12.25
C LEU A 173 -34.07 -29.70 10.71
N THR A 174 -34.45 -28.55 10.14
CA THR A 174 -34.34 -28.29 8.69
C THR A 174 -33.11 -27.46 8.43
N VAL A 175 -32.15 -28.02 7.68
CA VAL A 175 -30.90 -27.33 7.32
C VAL A 175 -30.93 -27.03 5.82
N ALA A 176 -30.73 -25.76 5.46
CA ALA A 176 -30.49 -25.37 4.09
C ALA A 176 -29.08 -25.77 3.67
N ARG A 177 -28.97 -26.52 2.57
CA ARG A 177 -27.68 -26.88 1.96
C ARG A 177 -27.66 -26.33 0.54
N THR A 178 -26.47 -25.96 0.06
CA THR A 178 -26.30 -25.57 -1.35
C THR A 178 -26.76 -26.70 -2.27
N CYS A 179 -27.54 -26.38 -3.30
CA CYS A 179 -28.03 -27.39 -4.23
C CYS A 179 -26.84 -28.08 -4.92
N PRO A 180 -26.68 -29.42 -4.80
CA PRO A 180 -25.52 -30.11 -5.36
C PRO A 180 -25.50 -30.08 -6.89
N LYS A 181 -26.67 -29.91 -7.53
CA LYS A 181 -26.82 -29.94 -8.99
C LYS A 181 -26.42 -28.62 -9.66
N CYS A 182 -26.88 -27.48 -9.14
CA CYS A 182 -26.53 -26.16 -9.68
C CYS A 182 -25.44 -25.44 -8.89
N ARG A 183 -24.91 -26.06 -7.82
CA ARG A 183 -23.87 -25.51 -6.94
C ARG A 183 -24.19 -24.09 -6.45
N GLY A 184 -25.46 -23.81 -6.15
CA GLY A 184 -25.89 -22.49 -5.67
C GLY A 184 -26.35 -21.52 -6.75
N GLN A 185 -26.16 -21.81 -8.05
CA GLN A 185 -26.49 -20.87 -9.13
C GLN A 185 -27.99 -20.74 -9.41
N GLY A 186 -28.81 -21.72 -9.01
CA GLY A 186 -30.25 -21.75 -9.30
C GLY A 186 -30.60 -22.13 -10.75
N GLU A 187 -29.66 -21.97 -11.67
CA GLU A 187 -29.78 -22.34 -13.09
C GLU A 187 -28.69 -23.34 -13.49
N LEU A 188 -28.92 -24.04 -14.59
CA LEU A 188 -28.01 -25.04 -15.16
C LEU A 188 -27.64 -24.62 -16.58
N ASN A 189 -26.35 -24.38 -16.78
CA ASN A 189 -25.79 -24.21 -18.11
C ASN A 189 -25.57 -25.59 -18.76
N ARG A 190 -26.54 -26.03 -19.57
CA ARG A 190 -26.48 -27.35 -20.26
C ARG A 190 -25.52 -27.38 -21.44
N LYS A 191 -25.21 -26.20 -22.01
CA LYS A 191 -24.36 -26.03 -23.18
C LYS A 191 -23.29 -24.98 -22.86
N PRO A 192 -22.26 -25.34 -22.09
CA PRO A 192 -21.18 -24.42 -21.79
C PRO A 192 -20.47 -24.02 -23.09
N CYS A 193 -20.06 -22.76 -23.18
CA CYS A 193 -19.29 -22.28 -24.33
C CYS A 193 -17.97 -23.06 -24.43
N ALA A 194 -17.63 -23.55 -25.63
CA ALA A 194 -16.44 -24.37 -25.86
C ALA A 194 -15.13 -23.60 -25.60
N GLN A 195 -15.09 -22.30 -25.92
CA GLN A 195 -13.89 -21.47 -25.80
C GLN A 195 -13.53 -21.16 -24.34
N CYS A 196 -14.51 -20.77 -23.52
CA CYS A 196 -14.29 -20.43 -22.10
C CYS A 196 -14.72 -21.54 -21.12
N ARG A 197 -15.19 -22.68 -21.63
CA ARG A 197 -15.65 -23.84 -20.86
C ARG A 197 -16.70 -23.52 -19.77
N GLY A 198 -17.54 -22.51 -20.02
CA GLY A 198 -18.56 -22.08 -19.06
C GLY A 198 -18.18 -20.90 -18.16
N GLU A 199 -16.93 -20.42 -18.20
CA GLU A 199 -16.47 -19.33 -17.32
C GLU A 199 -16.91 -17.92 -17.78
N GLY A 200 -17.18 -17.76 -19.08
CA GLY A 200 -17.52 -16.46 -19.68
C GLY A 200 -16.32 -15.56 -19.98
N ARG A 201 -15.10 -15.99 -19.68
CA ARG A 201 -13.86 -15.22 -19.87
C ARG A 201 -12.71 -16.11 -20.35
N VAL A 202 -11.72 -15.51 -21.00
CA VAL A 202 -10.55 -16.19 -21.57
C VAL A 202 -9.27 -15.43 -21.22
N ARG A 203 -8.15 -16.12 -21.08
CA ARG A 203 -6.86 -15.46 -20.89
C ARG A 203 -6.37 -14.90 -22.21
N SER A 204 -5.98 -13.63 -22.23
CA SER A 204 -5.38 -12.96 -23.37
C SER A 204 -4.32 -11.97 -22.89
N GLU A 205 -3.39 -11.65 -23.79
CA GLU A 205 -2.40 -10.59 -23.57
C GLU A 205 -2.95 -9.29 -24.12
N HIS A 206 -3.13 -8.30 -23.26
CA HIS A 206 -3.61 -6.99 -23.66
C HIS A 206 -2.46 -5.99 -23.73
N LEU A 207 -2.28 -5.34 -24.89
CA LEU A 207 -1.29 -4.30 -25.08
C LEU A 207 -1.86 -2.96 -24.59
N LEU A 208 -1.33 -2.44 -23.49
CA LEU A 208 -1.74 -1.17 -22.91
C LEU A 208 -0.65 -0.11 -23.07
N GLN A 209 -1.01 1.08 -23.55
CA GLN A 209 -0.13 2.24 -23.56
C GLN A 209 -0.27 3.01 -22.24
N ILE A 210 0.80 3.06 -21.46
CA ILE A 210 0.87 3.76 -20.19
C ILE A 210 1.68 5.03 -20.38
N LYS A 211 1.10 6.17 -20.01
CA LYS A 211 1.76 7.47 -20.01
C LYS A 211 2.22 7.83 -18.60
N ILE A 212 3.53 7.85 -18.39
CA ILE A 212 4.14 8.21 -17.12
C ILE A 212 4.42 9.72 -17.12
N PRO A 213 3.88 10.49 -16.16
CA PRO A 213 4.14 11.91 -16.07
C PRO A 213 5.59 12.18 -15.66
N ALA A 214 6.16 13.26 -16.22
CA ALA A 214 7.45 13.77 -15.80
C ALA A 214 7.45 14.12 -14.30
N GLY A 215 8.54 13.76 -13.61
CA GLY A 215 8.73 14.05 -12.18
C GLY A 215 8.15 13.00 -11.25
N ILE A 216 7.61 11.90 -11.76
CA ILE A 216 7.09 10.79 -10.94
C ILE A 216 8.15 10.30 -9.95
N GLU A 217 7.76 9.97 -8.72
CA GLU A 217 8.67 9.48 -7.68
C GLU A 217 8.73 7.94 -7.65
N ASP A 218 9.79 7.39 -7.08
CA ASP A 218 9.89 5.95 -6.86
C ASP A 218 8.78 5.44 -5.92
N GLY A 219 8.19 4.31 -6.27
CA GLY A 219 7.12 3.69 -5.48
C GLY A 219 5.74 4.32 -5.68
N MET A 220 5.59 5.32 -6.57
CA MET A 220 4.27 5.85 -6.90
C MET A 220 3.41 4.82 -7.64
N GLN A 221 2.15 4.75 -7.25
CA GLN A 221 1.16 3.85 -7.84
C GLN A 221 0.15 4.63 -8.68
N MET A 222 -0.01 4.23 -9.94
CA MET A 222 -0.97 4.80 -10.88
C MET A 222 -2.12 3.82 -11.11
N ARG A 223 -3.37 4.30 -10.99
CA ARG A 223 -4.57 3.49 -11.25
C ARG A 223 -5.09 3.76 -12.66
N ILE A 224 -5.22 2.70 -13.45
CA ILE A 224 -5.86 2.72 -14.77
C ILE A 224 -7.18 1.95 -14.64
N SER A 225 -8.28 2.70 -14.71
CA SER A 225 -9.61 2.17 -14.38
C SER A 225 -10.11 1.22 -15.48
N GLY A 226 -10.67 0.07 -15.09
CA GLY A 226 -11.25 -0.89 -16.02
C GLY A 226 -10.24 -1.71 -16.84
N GLU A 227 -8.94 -1.53 -16.62
CA GLU A 227 -7.89 -2.29 -17.32
C GLU A 227 -7.45 -3.56 -16.57
N GLY A 228 -8.10 -3.89 -15.44
CA GLY A 228 -7.90 -5.14 -14.71
C GLY A 228 -8.53 -6.34 -15.42
N SER A 229 -8.67 -7.46 -14.70
CA SER A 229 -9.31 -8.65 -15.26
C SER A 229 -10.82 -8.46 -15.42
N SER A 230 -11.40 -9.14 -16.41
CA SER A 230 -12.83 -9.16 -16.65
C SER A 230 -13.59 -9.89 -15.53
N GLY A 231 -14.75 -9.34 -15.20
CA GLY A 231 -15.66 -9.90 -14.20
C GLY A 231 -16.29 -11.22 -14.63
N LEU A 232 -16.71 -12.00 -13.65
CA LEU A 232 -17.44 -13.24 -13.89
C LEU A 232 -18.80 -12.95 -14.51
N GLN A 233 -19.23 -13.76 -15.48
CA GLN A 233 -20.57 -13.71 -16.08
C GLN A 233 -20.96 -12.32 -16.62
N GLY A 234 -20.03 -11.63 -17.28
CA GLY A 234 -20.27 -10.27 -17.82
C GLY A 234 -20.17 -9.15 -16.77
N GLY A 235 -19.52 -9.42 -15.63
CA GLY A 235 -19.23 -8.40 -14.62
C GLY A 235 -18.24 -7.36 -15.11
N SER A 236 -18.28 -6.16 -14.51
CA SER A 236 -17.33 -5.08 -14.83
C SER A 236 -15.89 -5.52 -14.58
N ALA A 237 -14.94 -5.02 -15.36
CA ALA A 237 -13.53 -5.28 -15.11
C ALA A 237 -13.04 -4.69 -13.77
N GLY A 238 -11.97 -5.28 -13.26
CA GLY A 238 -11.14 -4.66 -12.21
C GLY A 238 -10.33 -3.49 -12.77
N ASP A 239 -9.48 -2.92 -11.92
CA ASP A 239 -8.54 -1.85 -12.27
C ASP A 239 -7.12 -2.41 -12.37
N LEU A 240 -6.27 -1.71 -13.12
CA LEU A 240 -4.84 -1.98 -13.16
C LEU A 240 -4.10 -0.94 -12.31
N TYR A 241 -3.29 -1.41 -11.39
CA TYR A 241 -2.39 -0.60 -10.58
C TYR A 241 -0.95 -0.75 -11.08
N VAL A 242 -0.41 0.32 -11.64
CA VAL A 242 0.97 0.37 -12.12
C VAL A 242 1.84 0.95 -11.02
N LEU A 243 2.69 0.13 -10.42
CA LEU A 243 3.71 0.56 -9.45
C LEU A 243 4.96 0.94 -10.23
N VAL A 244 5.35 2.21 -10.16
CA VAL A 244 6.54 2.70 -10.86
C VAL A 244 7.76 2.54 -9.95
N ARG A 245 8.80 1.90 -10.48
CA ARG A 245 10.10 1.75 -9.84
C ARG A 245 11.18 2.43 -10.65
N ILE A 246 11.90 3.34 -10.03
CA ILE A 246 13.03 4.03 -10.67
C ILE A 246 14.29 3.21 -10.39
N ALA A 247 14.98 2.83 -11.46
CA ALA A 247 16.26 2.14 -11.34
C ALA A 247 17.29 3.04 -10.63
N GLU A 248 18.13 2.42 -9.80
CA GLU A 248 19.28 3.12 -9.22
C GLU A 248 20.19 3.64 -10.34
N HIS A 249 20.69 4.86 -10.18
CA HIS A 249 21.51 5.53 -11.18
C HIS A 249 22.95 5.63 -10.67
N ASP A 250 23.93 5.33 -11.52
CA ASP A 250 25.35 5.23 -11.13
C ASP A 250 25.93 6.53 -10.57
N LEU A 251 25.53 7.68 -11.13
CA LEU A 251 26.04 9.00 -10.73
C LEU A 251 25.13 9.81 -9.81
N PHE A 252 23.81 9.60 -9.87
CA PHE A 252 22.83 10.49 -9.24
C PHE A 252 21.99 9.77 -8.20
N ALA A 253 22.01 10.30 -6.99
CA ALA A 253 21.03 9.99 -5.97
C ALA A 253 19.93 11.05 -6.00
N ARG A 254 18.70 10.65 -6.32
CA ARG A 254 17.54 11.55 -6.26
C ARG A 254 17.04 11.68 -4.83
N LYS A 255 16.83 12.92 -4.38
CA LYS A 255 16.09 13.23 -3.15
C LYS A 255 15.05 14.31 -3.46
N ASN A 256 13.78 13.88 -3.51
CA ASN A 256 12.66 14.71 -3.98
C ASN A 256 12.91 15.21 -5.42
N ALA A 257 12.95 16.53 -5.62
CA ALA A 257 13.24 17.14 -6.91
C ALA A 257 14.74 17.35 -7.15
N ASP A 258 15.58 17.26 -6.11
CA ASP A 258 17.00 17.56 -6.22
C ASP A 258 17.79 16.28 -6.51
N LEU A 259 18.87 16.43 -7.28
CA LEU A 259 19.79 15.36 -7.61
C LEU A 259 21.12 15.59 -6.90
N TYR A 260 21.69 14.53 -6.34
CA TYR A 260 22.97 14.57 -5.65
C TYR A 260 23.97 13.70 -6.38
N CYS A 261 25.13 14.26 -6.67
CA CYS A 261 26.25 13.56 -7.29
C CYS A 261 27.52 13.87 -6.49
N GLU A 262 28.39 12.89 -6.35
CA GLU A 262 29.72 13.10 -5.78
C GLU A 262 30.67 13.45 -6.91
N LEU A 263 31.34 14.60 -6.79
CA LEU A 263 32.26 15.11 -7.78
C LEU A 263 33.69 15.02 -7.24
N PRO A 264 34.50 14.05 -7.71
CA PRO A 264 35.91 13.98 -7.39
C PRO A 264 36.63 15.21 -7.91
N VAL A 265 37.39 15.88 -7.04
CA VAL A 265 38.16 17.08 -7.36
C VAL A 265 39.53 17.03 -6.72
N THR A 266 40.51 17.58 -7.42
CA THR A 266 41.89 17.65 -6.93
C THR A 266 42.07 18.80 -5.94
N PHE A 267 43.10 18.70 -5.09
CA PHE A 267 43.49 19.78 -4.18
C PHE A 267 43.71 21.11 -4.92
N VAL A 268 44.36 21.06 -6.09
CA VAL A 268 44.66 22.25 -6.90
C VAL A 268 43.37 22.95 -7.35
N GLN A 269 42.38 22.18 -7.80
CA GLN A 269 41.07 22.72 -8.23
C GLN A 269 40.31 23.36 -7.06
N LEU A 270 40.36 22.78 -5.86
CA LEU A 270 39.75 23.37 -4.67
C LEU A 270 40.47 24.67 -4.23
N ALA A 271 41.80 24.66 -4.25
CA ALA A 271 42.61 25.79 -3.80
C ALA A 271 42.53 26.99 -4.76
N LEU A 272 42.72 26.75 -6.05
CA LEU A 272 42.80 27.81 -7.07
C LEU A 272 41.44 28.15 -7.71
N GLY A 273 40.45 27.29 -7.52
CA GLY A 273 39.19 27.33 -8.28
C GLY A 273 39.35 26.67 -9.65
N ALA A 274 38.23 26.22 -10.21
CA ALA A 274 38.20 25.54 -11.50
C ALA A 274 36.83 25.69 -12.16
N GLU A 275 36.79 25.51 -13.49
CA GLU A 275 35.56 25.28 -14.23
C GLU A 275 35.61 23.86 -14.78
N LEU A 276 34.64 23.03 -14.42
CA LEU A 276 34.55 21.63 -14.82
C LEU A 276 33.23 21.36 -15.55
N ASP A 277 33.28 20.51 -16.56
CA ASP A 277 32.07 19.97 -17.18
C ASP A 277 31.55 18.82 -16.31
N VAL A 278 30.35 18.99 -15.77
CA VAL A 278 29.68 18.02 -14.89
C VAL A 278 28.48 17.40 -15.60
N PRO A 279 28.18 16.11 -15.33
CA PRO A 279 27.01 15.45 -15.91
C PRO A 279 25.73 16.08 -15.36
N VAL A 280 24.71 16.22 -16.19
CA VAL A 280 23.32 16.54 -15.84
C VAL A 280 22.41 15.56 -16.59
N LEU A 281 21.13 15.44 -16.21
CA LEU A 281 20.20 14.50 -16.85
C LEU A 281 20.09 14.68 -18.38
N ASP A 282 20.22 15.92 -18.86
CA ASP A 282 20.10 16.27 -20.29
C ASP A 282 21.47 16.49 -20.97
N GLY A 283 22.58 15.98 -20.42
CA GLY A 283 23.92 16.10 -21.02
C GLY A 283 24.98 16.60 -20.04
N THR A 284 25.72 17.66 -20.40
CA THR A 284 26.75 18.25 -19.55
C THR A 284 26.49 19.73 -19.28
N ALA A 285 26.95 20.22 -18.13
CA ALA A 285 26.87 21.62 -17.74
C ALA A 285 28.18 22.08 -17.12
N LYS A 286 28.50 23.37 -17.24
CA LYS A 286 29.69 23.94 -16.58
C LYS A 286 29.41 24.25 -15.12
N LEU A 287 30.21 23.67 -14.23
CA LEU A 287 30.22 23.98 -12.80
C LEU A 287 31.46 24.80 -12.46
N LYS A 288 31.24 25.98 -11.89
CA LYS A 288 32.31 26.84 -11.37
C LYS A 288 32.57 26.53 -9.90
N ILE A 289 33.79 26.10 -9.61
CA ILE A 289 34.29 25.86 -8.25
C ILE A 289 35.04 27.12 -7.80
N PRO A 290 34.56 27.82 -6.75
CA PRO A 290 35.27 28.97 -6.19
C PRO A 290 36.65 28.58 -5.60
N PRO A 291 37.65 29.47 -5.65
CA PRO A 291 38.90 29.25 -4.93
C PRO A 291 38.67 29.14 -3.42
N GLY A 292 39.42 28.27 -2.76
CA GLY A 292 39.26 27.99 -1.32
C GLY A 292 38.05 27.14 -0.96
N SER A 293 37.43 26.47 -1.95
CA SER A 293 36.31 25.55 -1.70
C SER A 293 36.73 24.40 -0.79
N GLN A 294 35.84 24.02 0.14
CA GLN A 294 36.14 22.99 1.13
C GLN A 294 35.69 21.60 0.64
N PRO A 295 36.36 20.52 1.07
CA PRO A 295 35.86 19.17 0.86
C PRO A 295 34.44 19.01 1.44
N HIS A 296 33.61 18.21 0.79
CA HIS A 296 32.19 17.96 1.08
C HIS A 296 31.27 19.17 0.95
N GLN A 297 31.77 20.33 0.53
CA GLN A 297 30.93 21.48 0.20
C GLN A 297 29.97 21.09 -0.94
N LEU A 298 28.71 21.48 -0.81
CA LEU A 298 27.69 21.28 -1.83
C LEU A 298 27.63 22.50 -2.73
N LEU A 299 27.97 22.31 -4.00
CA LEU A 299 27.73 23.29 -5.05
C LEU A 299 26.49 22.90 -5.83
N LYS A 300 25.69 23.89 -6.26
CA LYS A 300 24.42 23.61 -6.94
C LYS A 300 24.28 24.36 -8.25
N ILE A 301 23.73 23.67 -9.24
CA ILE A 301 23.27 24.24 -10.51
C ILE A 301 21.75 24.29 -10.47
N ARG A 302 21.21 25.51 -10.52
CA ARG A 302 19.77 25.74 -10.39
C ARG A 302 19.01 25.22 -11.61
N GLY A 303 17.88 24.55 -11.38
CA GLY A 303 17.00 24.09 -12.46
C GLY A 303 17.62 23.01 -13.35
N LYS A 304 18.50 22.18 -12.78
CA LYS A 304 19.10 21.00 -13.44
C LYS A 304 18.80 19.68 -12.70
N GLY A 305 17.87 19.72 -11.75
CA GLY A 305 17.34 18.53 -11.07
C GLY A 305 16.10 17.95 -11.77
N MET A 306 15.31 17.19 -11.01
CA MET A 306 14.06 16.58 -11.49
C MET A 306 12.92 17.61 -11.58
N PRO A 307 12.01 17.48 -12.55
CA PRO A 307 10.77 18.25 -12.53
C PRO A 307 9.90 17.85 -11.34
N ARG A 308 9.16 18.83 -10.81
CA ARG A 308 8.23 18.57 -9.70
C ARG A 308 6.91 18.03 -10.24
N LEU A 309 6.44 16.92 -9.67
CA LEU A 309 5.16 16.35 -10.05
C LEU A 309 4.02 17.31 -9.65
N ARG A 310 3.18 17.72 -10.60
CA ARG A 310 2.02 18.64 -10.42
C ARG A 310 2.36 20.07 -10.00
N GLU A 311 3.63 20.42 -9.85
CA GLU A 311 4.08 21.79 -9.58
C GLU A 311 4.86 22.34 -10.77
N ARG A 312 4.90 23.66 -10.90
CA ARG A 312 5.75 24.32 -11.89
C ARG A 312 7.16 24.47 -11.34
N GLY A 313 8.15 23.99 -12.09
CA GLY A 313 9.57 24.16 -11.76
C GLY A 313 10.33 22.83 -11.75
N GLN A 314 11.64 22.96 -11.53
CA GLN A 314 12.57 21.85 -11.44
C GLN A 314 13.40 22.02 -10.17
N GLY A 315 13.89 20.91 -9.62
CA GLY A 315 14.88 20.95 -8.56
C GLY A 315 16.27 21.34 -9.05
N ASP A 316 17.22 21.26 -8.15
CA ASP A 316 18.62 21.62 -8.40
C ASP A 316 19.49 20.35 -8.56
N ALA A 317 20.56 20.47 -9.34
CA ALA A 317 21.63 19.47 -9.35
C ALA A 317 22.70 19.89 -8.33
N CYS A 318 22.93 19.05 -7.33
CA CYS A 318 23.83 19.27 -6.21
C CYS A 318 25.06 18.36 -6.35
N TYR A 319 26.24 18.97 -6.37
CA TYR A 319 27.53 18.29 -6.46
C TYR A 319 28.24 18.42 -5.13
N ARG A 320 28.49 17.27 -4.48
CA ARG A 320 29.32 17.21 -3.29
C ARG A 320 30.77 17.06 -3.71
N LEU A 321 31.60 18.03 -3.36
CA LEU A 321 33.02 17.98 -3.68
C LEU A 321 33.70 16.90 -2.85
N VAL A 322 34.34 15.92 -3.49
CA VAL A 322 35.14 14.90 -2.81
C VAL A 322 36.60 15.12 -3.17
N LEU A 323 37.43 15.47 -2.19
CA LEU A 323 38.86 15.68 -2.43
C LEU A 323 39.54 14.34 -2.74
N GLU A 324 40.08 14.23 -3.95
CA GLU A 324 40.92 13.12 -4.35
C GLU A 324 42.40 13.48 -4.13
N VAL A 325 43.09 12.66 -3.33
CA VAL A 325 44.53 12.77 -3.09
C VAL A 325 45.24 11.67 -3.87
N PRO A 326 46.14 11.99 -4.81
CA PRO A 326 46.84 10.98 -5.60
C PRO A 326 47.63 10.01 -4.70
N PRO A 327 47.49 8.68 -4.88
CA PRO A 327 48.16 7.70 -4.02
C PRO A 327 49.68 7.63 -4.23
N LYS A 328 50.18 8.12 -5.38
CA LYS A 328 51.60 8.16 -5.72
C LYS A 328 51.93 9.51 -6.34
N LEU A 329 53.08 10.05 -5.95
CA LEU A 329 53.60 11.32 -6.46
C LEU A 329 54.91 11.08 -7.21
N ASN A 330 55.08 11.76 -8.34
CA ASN A 330 56.38 11.80 -9.03
C ASN A 330 57.31 12.83 -8.35
N ALA A 331 58.61 12.80 -8.70
CA ALA A 331 59.62 13.68 -8.09
C ALA A 331 59.26 15.18 -8.21
N LYS A 332 58.77 15.62 -9.37
CA LYS A 332 58.40 17.02 -9.62
C LYS A 332 57.17 17.46 -8.79
N GLN A 333 56.17 16.59 -8.67
CA GLN A 333 54.97 16.83 -7.86
C GLN A 333 55.31 16.94 -6.38
N ARG A 334 56.21 16.08 -5.89
CA ARG A 334 56.69 16.14 -4.51
C ARG A 334 57.43 17.46 -4.24
N GLU A 335 58.37 17.82 -5.10
CA GLU A 335 59.13 19.08 -4.98
C GLU A 335 58.18 20.30 -4.95
N ALA A 336 57.16 20.33 -5.81
CA ALA A 336 56.16 21.39 -5.84
C ALA A 336 55.31 21.46 -4.55
N LEU A 337 54.94 20.31 -3.98
CA LEU A 337 54.17 20.26 -2.74
C LEU A 337 55.01 20.66 -1.51
N GLU A 338 56.28 20.28 -1.46
CA GLU A 338 57.21 20.70 -0.41
C GLU A 338 57.46 22.22 -0.47
N ALA A 339 57.62 22.78 -1.67
CA ALA A 339 57.72 24.22 -1.88
C ALA A 339 56.45 24.96 -1.44
N PHE A 340 55.27 24.41 -1.77
CA PHE A 340 53.98 24.96 -1.33
C PHE A 340 53.84 24.93 0.21
N GLU A 341 54.22 23.81 0.84
CA GLU A 341 54.20 23.67 2.30
C GLU A 341 55.14 24.68 2.97
N ALA A 342 56.36 24.86 2.45
CA ALA A 342 57.31 25.84 2.95
C ALA A 342 56.77 27.27 2.86
N ALA A 343 56.10 27.63 1.76
CA ALA A 343 55.45 28.93 1.58
C ALA A 343 54.22 29.12 2.49
N SER A 344 53.58 28.03 2.91
CA SER A 344 52.36 28.05 3.74
C SER A 344 52.63 28.10 5.25
N LYS A 345 53.89 28.02 5.69
CA LYS A 345 54.25 28.08 7.12
C LYS A 345 53.82 29.41 7.74
N GLY A 346 52.78 29.37 8.58
CA GLY A 346 52.25 30.52 9.32
C GLY A 346 50.91 31.06 8.81
N HIS A 347 50.39 30.56 7.69
CA HIS A 347 49.12 31.01 7.11
C HIS A 347 48.26 29.81 6.66
N GLY A 348 46.98 29.76 7.04
CA GLY A 348 45.98 28.97 6.31
C GLY A 348 45.51 27.62 6.89
N THR A 349 45.69 27.32 8.19
CA THR A 349 45.21 26.04 8.78
C THR A 349 44.31 26.20 10.02
N PRO A 350 43.15 26.90 9.90
CA PRO A 350 42.27 27.17 11.03
C PRO A 350 41.69 25.92 11.71
N LEU A 351 41.48 24.84 10.95
CA LEU A 351 41.00 23.57 11.52
C LEU A 351 42.08 22.86 12.34
N ILE A 352 43.34 22.90 11.88
CA ILE A 352 44.46 22.27 12.58
C ILE A 352 44.75 23.02 13.87
N SER A 353 44.80 24.37 13.83
CA SER A 353 45.01 25.17 15.04
C SER A 353 43.88 24.95 16.06
N ALA A 354 42.62 24.99 15.63
CA ALA A 354 41.48 24.74 16.50
C ALA A 354 41.48 23.33 17.11
N PHE A 355 41.90 22.31 16.33
CA PHE A 355 42.06 20.95 16.83
C PHE A 355 43.17 20.85 17.88
N LEU A 356 44.34 21.43 17.61
CA LEU A 356 45.48 21.43 18.54
C LEU A 356 45.15 22.16 19.85
N GLU A 357 44.41 23.26 19.80
CA GLU A 357 43.93 23.95 21.00
C GLU A 357 42.96 23.09 21.83
N ARG A 358 42.01 22.42 21.18
CA ARG A 358 41.08 21.51 21.87
C ARG A 358 41.81 20.32 22.49
N MET A 359 42.81 19.79 21.79
CA MET A 359 43.61 18.68 22.28
C MET A 359 44.43 19.07 23.52
N LYS A 360 45.05 20.26 23.52
CA LYS A 360 45.76 20.79 24.70
C LYS A 360 44.85 20.92 25.92
N LYS A 361 43.66 21.52 25.74
CA LYS A 361 42.65 21.65 26.81
C LYS A 361 42.13 20.33 27.39
N LEU A 362 42.34 19.21 26.71
CA LEU A 362 41.91 17.88 27.16
C LEU A 362 43.03 17.15 27.92
N LEU A 363 44.29 17.53 27.66
CA LEU A 363 45.48 16.96 28.28
C LEU A 363 45.94 17.75 29.52
N ASP A 364 45.58 19.04 29.60
CA ASP A 364 45.63 19.87 30.80
C ASP A 364 44.38 19.64 31.67
#